data_AF-A0A2T2N1Z3-F1
#
_entry.id   AF-A0A2T2N1Z3-F1
#
_cell.length_a   1.000
_cell.length_b   1.000
_cell.length_c   1.000
_cell.angle_alpha   90.00
_cell.angle_beta   90.00
_cell.angle_gamma   90.00
#
_symmetry.space_group_name_H-M   'P 1'
#
loop_
_entity.id
_entity.type
_entity.pdbx_description
1 polymer ?
#
loop_
_entity_poly.entity_id
_entity_poly.type
_entity_poly.pdbx_seq_one_letter_code
_entity_poly.pdbx_strand_id
1 'polypeptide(L)'
;MYWNQGKLQEAKKIQVQSMQLSVALFGREHPDTLSRMASLASTYWSLGIWSKAEELDIRVTETRKRILGEEHPETLSSMANLASTYSSQKRYQEAEKVEALGEEHQDTLASMADLASTYWNLGRWSEAEELDVRVMKARNQVLGEDHPDSLASMNNLAIVLNAKGCYSQAISIMQEFLGTNHPWTTSSLRILDRWCSEGSDLNV
;
A
#
# COMPACT_ATOMS: atom_id res chain seq x y z
N MET A 1 27.08 -4.31 1.36
CA MET A 1 26.06 -3.80 2.31
C MET A 1 26.61 -2.84 3.36
N TYR A 2 27.78 -3.09 3.98
CA TYR A 2 28.36 -2.23 5.03
C TYR A 2 28.52 -0.74 4.67
N TRP A 3 28.85 -0.41 3.42
CA TRP A 3 29.06 0.98 3.00
C TRP A 3 27.78 1.82 3.01
N ASN A 4 26.63 1.23 2.67
CA ASN A 4 25.33 1.92 2.72
C ASN A 4 24.87 2.13 4.17
N GLN A 5 25.11 1.15 5.07
CA GLN A 5 24.81 1.30 6.50
C GLN A 5 25.65 2.40 7.16
N GLY A 6 26.95 2.49 6.83
CA GLY A 6 27.82 3.56 7.35
C GLY A 6 27.31 4.95 7.00
N LYS A 7 26.93 5.17 5.73
CA LYS A 7 26.35 6.44 5.26
C LYS A 7 25.01 6.77 5.91
N LEU A 8 24.15 5.77 6.14
CA LEU A 8 22.87 5.97 6.81
C LEU A 8 23.04 6.40 8.28
N GLN A 9 24.07 5.89 8.98
CA GLN A 9 24.35 6.32 10.35
C GLN A 9 24.85 7.77 10.42
N GLU A 10 25.68 8.20 9.46
CA GLU A 10 26.10 9.60 9.35
C GLU A 10 24.91 10.50 8.99
N ALA A 11 24.11 10.10 8.00
CA ALA A 11 22.90 10.83 7.59
C ALA A 11 21.93 11.01 8.77
N LYS A 12 21.69 9.97 9.56
CA LYS A 12 20.87 10.03 10.78
C LYS A 12 21.39 11.08 11.75
N LYS A 13 22.71 11.13 12.00
CA LYS A 13 23.30 12.10 12.94
C LYS A 13 23.04 13.54 12.48
N ILE A 14 23.25 13.81 11.19
CA ILE A 14 23.00 15.13 10.59
C ILE A 14 21.51 15.48 10.63
N GLN A 15 20.63 14.53 10.28
CA GLN A 15 19.18 14.73 10.30
C GLN A 15 18.63 15.01 11.70
N VAL A 16 19.14 14.34 12.75
CA VAL A 16 18.75 14.63 14.14
C VAL A 16 19.13 16.06 14.52
N GLN A 17 20.34 16.51 14.20
CA GLN A 17 20.78 17.87 14.47
C GLN A 17 19.95 18.90 13.69
N SER A 18 19.70 18.63 12.40
CA SER A 18 18.87 19.47 11.54
C SER A 18 17.43 19.58 12.07
N MET A 19 16.85 18.47 12.52
CA MET A 19 15.52 18.44 13.15
C MET A 19 15.49 19.27 14.43
N GLN A 20 16.48 19.11 15.33
CA GLN A 20 16.56 19.89 16.56
C GLN A 20 16.67 21.39 16.30
N LEU A 21 17.47 21.78 15.30
CA LEU A 21 17.59 23.18 14.88
C LEU A 21 16.27 23.71 14.31
N SER A 22 15.59 22.93 13.46
CA SER A 22 14.29 23.30 12.88
C SER A 22 13.22 23.49 13.96
N VAL A 23 13.19 22.62 14.97
CA VAL A 23 12.29 22.74 16.12
C VAL A 23 12.58 24.04 16.90
N ALA A 24 13.84 24.40 17.08
CA ALA A 24 14.22 25.61 17.80
C ALA A 24 13.90 26.90 17.03
N LEU A 25 14.04 26.88 15.70
CA LEU A 25 13.84 28.06 14.83
C LEU A 25 12.38 28.28 14.46
N PHE A 26 11.66 27.22 14.08
CA PHE A 26 10.34 27.30 13.46
C PHE A 26 9.23 26.68 14.32
N GLY A 27 9.59 25.98 15.39
CA GLY A 27 8.66 25.21 16.19
C GLY A 27 8.43 23.79 15.65
N ARG A 28 7.77 22.96 16.48
CA ARG A 28 7.56 21.53 16.20
C ARG A 28 6.54 21.26 15.10
N GLU A 29 5.61 22.17 14.88
CA GLU A 29 4.47 21.99 13.98
C GLU A 29 4.70 22.62 12.60
N HIS A 30 5.83 23.29 12.40
CA HIS A 30 6.15 23.92 11.12
C HIS A 30 6.32 22.87 10.01
N PRO A 31 5.79 23.09 8.79
CA PRO A 31 5.89 22.15 7.67
C PRO A 31 7.31 21.62 7.43
N ASP A 32 8.32 22.50 7.42
CA ASP A 32 9.71 22.08 7.26
C ASP A 32 10.23 21.18 8.41
N THR A 33 9.77 21.42 9.64
CA THR A 33 10.11 20.57 10.78
C THR A 33 9.47 19.18 10.62
N LEU A 34 8.22 19.13 10.18
CA LEU A 34 7.49 17.88 9.91
C LEU A 34 8.15 17.08 8.77
N SER A 35 8.54 17.74 7.69
CA SER A 35 9.27 17.12 6.57
C SER A 35 10.62 16.54 7.00
N ARG A 36 11.35 17.23 7.90
CA ARG A 36 12.59 16.72 8.50
C ARG A 36 12.34 15.52 9.41
N MET A 37 11.27 15.55 10.21
CA MET A 37 10.86 14.41 11.05
C MET A 37 10.51 13.18 10.20
N ALA A 38 9.74 13.35 9.12
CA ALA A 38 9.40 12.28 8.18
C ALA A 38 10.65 11.68 7.51
N SER A 39 11.59 12.53 7.10
CA SER A 39 12.87 12.08 6.54
C SER A 39 13.70 11.27 7.54
N LEU A 40 13.72 11.70 8.81
CA LEU A 40 14.39 10.99 9.88
C LEU A 40 13.72 9.65 10.21
N ALA A 41 12.39 9.58 10.14
CA ALA A 41 11.62 8.34 10.31
C ALA A 41 12.00 7.31 9.24
N SER A 42 12.06 7.72 7.97
CA SER A 42 12.51 6.86 6.86
C SER A 42 13.94 6.33 7.06
N THR A 43 14.84 7.16 7.57
CA THR A 43 16.20 6.73 7.93
C THR A 43 16.19 5.70 9.07
N TYR A 44 15.37 5.89 10.11
CA TYR A 44 15.21 4.90 11.18
C TYR A 44 14.65 3.58 10.67
N TRP A 45 13.64 3.65 9.80
CA TRP A 45 13.04 2.49 9.15
C TRP A 45 14.08 1.69 8.34
N SER A 46 14.86 2.38 7.51
CA SER A 46 15.95 1.78 6.71
C SER A 46 17.05 1.14 7.55
N LEU A 47 17.24 1.60 8.78
CA LEU A 47 18.18 1.04 9.74
C LEU A 47 17.59 -0.11 10.58
N GLY A 48 16.32 -0.47 10.36
CA GLY A 48 15.61 -1.49 11.15
C GLY A 48 15.20 -1.03 12.55
N ILE A 49 15.26 0.27 12.84
CA ILE A 49 14.90 0.84 14.15
C ILE A 49 13.44 1.30 14.10
N TRP A 50 12.52 0.35 13.89
CA TRP A 50 11.12 0.65 13.59
C TRP A 50 10.37 1.37 14.71
N SER A 51 10.75 1.18 15.98
CA SER A 51 10.12 1.88 17.11
C SER A 51 10.35 3.40 17.08
N LYS A 52 11.51 3.85 16.60
CA LYS A 52 11.80 5.28 16.45
C LYS A 52 11.19 5.87 15.18
N ALA A 53 11.08 5.07 14.12
CA ALA A 53 10.33 5.46 12.93
C ALA A 53 8.86 5.70 13.29
N GLU A 54 8.24 4.76 14.03
CA GLU A 54 6.85 4.84 14.45
C GLU A 54 6.56 6.11 15.27
N GLU A 55 7.38 6.42 16.27
CA GLU A 55 7.16 7.62 17.10
C GLU A 55 7.12 8.91 16.25
N LEU A 56 8.00 9.00 15.25
CA LEU A 56 8.06 10.14 14.35
C LEU A 56 6.90 10.13 13.35
N ASP A 57 6.61 8.99 12.73
CA ASP A 57 5.54 8.83 11.75
C ASP A 57 4.16 9.14 12.35
N ILE A 58 3.86 8.66 13.56
CA ILE A 58 2.61 9.00 14.29
C ILE A 58 2.52 10.51 14.48
N ARG A 59 3.58 11.12 15.05
CA ARG A 59 3.57 12.56 15.34
C ARG A 59 3.38 13.41 14.09
N VAL A 60 4.09 13.07 13.02
CA VAL A 60 3.97 13.80 11.75
C VAL A 60 2.57 13.63 11.17
N THR A 61 2.03 12.40 11.17
CA THR A 61 0.69 12.10 10.66
C THR A 61 -0.39 12.86 11.41
N GLU A 62 -0.42 12.78 12.74
CA GLU A 62 -1.41 13.48 13.57
C GLU A 62 -1.34 15.00 13.40
N THR A 63 -0.12 15.55 13.30
CA THR A 63 0.08 16.99 13.12
C THR A 63 -0.40 17.44 11.75
N ARG A 64 -0.05 16.70 10.69
CA ARG A 64 -0.49 17.01 9.32
C ARG A 64 -1.99 16.86 9.14
N LYS A 65 -2.60 15.81 9.72
CA LYS A 65 -4.07 15.66 9.77
C LYS A 65 -4.74 16.90 10.36
N ARG A 66 -4.22 17.43 11.47
CA ARG A 66 -4.79 18.60 12.15
C ARG A 66 -4.58 19.91 11.37
N ILE A 67 -3.42 20.12 10.75
CA ILE A 67 -3.05 21.40 10.12
C ILE A 67 -3.51 21.47 8.67
N LEU A 68 -3.34 20.38 7.92
CA LEU A 68 -3.52 20.31 6.47
C LEU A 68 -4.82 19.59 6.07
N GLY A 69 -5.39 18.80 6.99
CA GLY A 69 -6.51 17.91 6.71
C GLY A 69 -6.06 16.49 6.36
N GLU A 70 -7.01 15.56 6.38
CA GLU A 70 -6.78 14.13 6.16
C GLU A 70 -6.44 13.79 4.70
N GLU A 71 -7.08 14.49 3.75
CA GLU A 71 -6.90 14.28 2.31
C GLU A 71 -5.68 15.01 1.72
N HIS A 72 -4.93 15.78 2.53
CA HIS A 72 -3.79 16.52 2.01
C HIS A 72 -2.66 15.56 1.59
N PRO A 73 -2.01 15.73 0.42
CA PRO A 73 -0.99 14.81 -0.09
C PRO A 73 0.14 14.51 0.91
N GLU A 74 0.60 15.53 1.64
CA GLU A 74 1.61 15.32 2.70
C GLU A 74 1.11 14.49 3.88
N THR A 75 -0.16 14.61 4.25
CA THR A 75 -0.79 13.81 5.32
C THR A 75 -0.83 12.35 4.90
N LEU A 76 -1.29 12.10 3.67
CA LEU A 76 -1.41 10.78 3.09
C LEU A 76 -0.05 10.09 2.92
N SER A 77 0.96 10.84 2.46
CA SER A 77 2.35 10.35 2.41
C SER A 77 2.87 9.93 3.80
N SER A 78 2.52 10.66 4.85
CA SER A 78 2.88 10.30 6.22
C SER A 78 2.13 9.07 6.73
N MET A 79 0.86 8.92 6.36
CA MET A 79 0.06 7.74 6.68
C MET A 79 0.62 6.48 6.00
N ALA A 80 1.02 6.57 4.74
CA ALA A 80 1.67 5.48 4.02
C ALA A 80 2.99 5.03 4.68
N ASN A 81 3.81 6.00 5.13
CA ASN A 81 5.03 5.69 5.89
C ASN A 81 4.72 5.01 7.23
N LEU A 82 3.71 5.50 7.96
CA LEU A 82 3.26 4.90 9.22
C LEU A 82 2.77 3.46 9.03
N ALA A 83 1.97 3.21 7.98
CA ALA A 83 1.50 1.88 7.63
C ALA A 83 2.65 0.93 7.27
N SER A 84 3.64 1.41 6.51
CA SER A 84 4.86 0.66 6.18
C SER A 84 5.66 0.30 7.43
N THR A 85 5.77 1.23 8.38
CA THR A 85 6.41 1.01 9.68
C THR A 85 5.66 -0.05 10.49
N TYR A 86 4.33 -0.01 10.55
CA TYR A 86 3.52 -1.04 11.20
C TYR A 86 3.67 -2.42 10.53
N SER A 87 3.62 -2.48 9.21
CA SER A 87 3.81 -3.72 8.46
C SER A 87 5.19 -4.36 8.72
N SER A 88 6.24 -3.54 8.80
CA SER A 88 7.60 -3.99 9.13
C SER A 88 7.71 -4.57 10.55
N GLN A 89 6.85 -4.12 11.46
CA GLN A 89 6.69 -4.68 12.81
C GLN A 89 5.72 -5.87 12.87
N LYS A 90 5.16 -6.31 11.74
CA LYS A 90 4.11 -7.34 11.63
C LYS A 90 2.79 -6.93 12.29
N ARG A 91 2.54 -5.62 12.45
CA ARG A 91 1.35 -5.01 13.06
C ARG A 91 0.34 -4.63 12.00
N TYR A 92 -0.16 -5.67 11.35
CA TYR A 92 -0.91 -5.58 10.11
C TYR A 92 -2.29 -4.93 10.25
N GLN A 93 -2.95 -5.13 11.38
CA GLN A 93 -4.24 -4.50 11.67
C GLN A 93 -4.10 -2.99 11.86
N GLU A 94 -2.99 -2.53 12.44
CA GLU A 94 -2.72 -1.10 12.57
C GLU A 94 -2.33 -0.46 11.24
N ALA A 95 -1.55 -1.16 10.40
CA ALA A 95 -1.25 -0.70 9.04
C ALA A 95 -2.53 -0.48 8.23
N GLU A 96 -3.43 -1.47 8.26
CA GLU A 96 -4.71 -1.43 7.55
C GLU A 96 -5.61 -0.27 8.01
N LYS A 97 -5.68 -0.03 9.33
CA LYS A 97 -6.45 1.11 9.87
C LYS A 97 -5.92 2.46 9.43
N VAL A 98 -4.60 2.59 9.25
CA VAL A 98 -3.99 3.84 8.80
C VAL A 98 -4.25 4.06 7.31
N GLU A 99 -4.18 3.02 6.50
CA GLU A 99 -4.44 3.10 5.05
C GLU A 99 -5.91 3.36 4.73
N ALA A 100 -6.84 2.77 5.49
CA ALA A 100 -8.28 2.98 5.34
C ALA A 100 -8.72 4.44 5.51
N LEU A 101 -7.88 5.28 6.12
CA LEU A 101 -8.16 6.69 6.35
C LEU A 101 -7.75 7.59 5.15
N GLY A 102 -7.14 7.02 4.11
CA GLY A 102 -6.63 7.76 2.94
C GLY A 102 -7.01 7.16 1.60
N GLU A 103 -8.11 6.39 1.55
CA GLU A 103 -8.50 5.49 0.46
C GLU A 103 -8.67 6.16 -0.92
N GLU A 104 -8.77 7.48 -1.02
CA GLU A 104 -9.00 8.17 -2.30
C GLU A 104 -7.72 8.67 -3.01
N HIS A 105 -6.52 8.54 -2.41
CA HIS A 105 -5.30 9.09 -3.01
C HIS A 105 -4.37 8.04 -3.62
N GLN A 106 -3.85 8.33 -4.82
CA GLN A 106 -3.05 7.41 -5.63
C GLN A 106 -1.80 6.87 -4.91
N ASP A 107 -1.09 7.72 -4.15
CA ASP A 107 0.09 7.30 -3.37
C ASP A 107 -0.24 6.35 -2.21
N THR A 108 -1.41 6.53 -1.58
CA THR A 108 -1.93 5.60 -0.56
C THR A 108 -2.26 4.26 -1.20
N LEU A 109 -2.89 4.28 -2.37
CA LEU A 109 -3.25 3.09 -3.13
C LEU A 109 -2.03 2.32 -3.65
N ALA A 110 -0.93 3.00 -3.97
CA ALA A 110 0.35 2.37 -4.28
C ALA A 110 0.92 1.62 -3.06
N SER A 111 0.92 2.28 -1.91
CA SER A 111 1.45 1.70 -0.66
C SER A 111 0.63 0.49 -0.19
N MET A 112 -0.71 0.56 -0.30
CA MET A 112 -1.61 -0.56 -0.02
C MET A 112 -1.36 -1.76 -0.96
N ALA A 113 -1.05 -1.53 -2.23
CA ALA A 113 -0.71 -2.61 -3.18
C ALA A 113 0.62 -3.30 -2.82
N ASP A 114 1.60 -2.53 -2.36
CA ASP A 114 2.87 -3.07 -1.87
C ASP A 114 2.67 -3.88 -0.58
N LEU A 115 1.74 -3.47 0.28
CA LEU A 115 1.35 -4.22 1.48
C LEU A 115 0.66 -5.55 1.13
N ALA A 116 -0.22 -5.56 0.13
CA ALA A 116 -0.86 -6.78 -0.34
C ALA A 116 0.18 -7.78 -0.88
N SER A 117 1.15 -7.29 -1.65
CA SER A 117 2.31 -8.07 -2.11
C SER A 117 3.15 -8.62 -0.96
N THR A 118 3.28 -7.85 0.12
CA THR A 118 3.98 -8.29 1.34
C THR A 118 3.21 -9.42 2.05
N TYR A 119 1.89 -9.31 2.18
CA TYR A 119 1.04 -10.36 2.74
C TYR A 119 1.12 -11.64 1.94
N TRP A 120 1.13 -11.53 0.62
CA TRP A 120 1.30 -12.66 -0.28
C TRP A 120 2.58 -13.44 0.02
N ASN A 121 3.73 -12.74 0.05
CA ASN A 121 5.04 -13.33 0.31
C ASN A 121 5.15 -13.97 1.70
N LEU A 122 4.31 -13.56 2.65
CA LEU A 122 4.26 -14.09 4.00
C LEU A 122 3.27 -15.26 4.17
N GLY A 123 2.59 -15.69 3.11
CA GLY A 123 1.59 -16.76 3.18
C GLY A 123 0.21 -16.30 3.67
N ARG A 124 0.00 -14.99 3.84
CA ARG A 124 -1.23 -14.38 4.35
C ARG A 124 -2.17 -14.03 3.20
N TRP A 125 -2.60 -15.06 2.48
CA TRP A 125 -3.26 -14.92 1.19
C TRP A 125 -4.67 -14.32 1.26
N SER A 126 -5.39 -14.52 2.37
CA SER A 126 -6.72 -13.91 2.55
C SER A 126 -6.63 -12.42 2.84
N GLU A 127 -5.64 -11.99 3.62
CA GLU A 127 -5.42 -10.57 3.86
C GLU A 127 -4.88 -9.85 2.62
N ALA A 128 -4.03 -10.51 1.82
CA ALA A 128 -3.57 -9.98 0.54
C ALA A 128 -4.74 -9.72 -0.42
N GLU A 129 -5.65 -10.70 -0.54
CA GLU A 129 -6.83 -10.61 -1.39
C GLU A 129 -7.76 -9.47 -0.97
N GLU A 130 -8.09 -9.36 0.31
CA GLU A 130 -8.99 -8.31 0.81
C GLU A 130 -8.42 -6.91 0.52
N LEU A 131 -7.11 -6.76 0.70
CA LEU A 131 -6.43 -5.50 0.44
C LEU A 131 -6.34 -5.18 -1.06
N ASP A 132 -5.99 -6.15 -1.90
CA ASP A 132 -5.98 -5.99 -3.35
C ASP A 132 -7.37 -5.63 -3.90
N VAL A 133 -8.45 -6.22 -3.35
CA VAL A 133 -9.83 -5.86 -3.69
C VAL A 133 -10.13 -4.40 -3.35
N ARG A 134 -9.73 -3.92 -2.16
CA ARG A 134 -9.93 -2.51 -1.78
C ARG A 134 -9.15 -1.57 -2.69
N VAL A 135 -7.87 -1.84 -2.93
CA VAL A 135 -7.03 -1.00 -3.80
C VAL A 135 -7.62 -0.93 -5.20
N MET A 136 -8.04 -2.06 -5.75
CA MET A 136 -8.68 -2.12 -7.06
C MET A 136 -9.96 -1.28 -7.12
N LYS A 137 -10.85 -1.39 -6.12
CA LYS A 137 -12.09 -0.61 -6.06
C LYS A 137 -11.81 0.89 -6.02
N ALA A 138 -10.89 1.31 -5.17
CA ALA A 138 -10.52 2.71 -5.03
C ALA A 138 -9.83 3.27 -6.29
N ARG A 139 -8.90 2.53 -6.90
CA ARG A 139 -8.26 2.96 -8.17
C ARG A 139 -9.27 3.06 -9.30
N ASN A 140 -10.21 2.13 -9.42
CA ASN A 140 -11.28 2.23 -10.40
C ASN A 140 -12.16 3.48 -10.19
N GLN A 141 -12.48 3.83 -8.94
CA GLN A 141 -13.27 5.02 -8.63
C GLN A 141 -12.51 6.33 -8.93
N VAL A 142 -11.22 6.39 -8.60
CA VAL A 142 -10.42 7.60 -8.68
C VAL A 142 -9.85 7.83 -10.09
N LEU A 143 -9.36 6.77 -10.73
CA LEU A 143 -8.60 6.84 -11.99
C LEU A 143 -9.41 6.35 -13.19
N GLY A 144 -10.49 5.62 -12.95
CA GLY A 144 -11.29 4.95 -13.98
C GLY A 144 -10.79 3.54 -14.29
N GLU A 145 -11.67 2.79 -14.96
CA GLU A 145 -11.53 1.35 -15.25
C GLU A 145 -10.36 1.05 -16.20
N ASP A 146 -10.13 1.94 -17.17
CA ASP A 146 -9.10 1.79 -18.23
C ASP A 146 -7.70 2.30 -17.80
N HIS A 147 -7.56 2.83 -16.59
CA HIS A 147 -6.29 3.41 -16.16
C HIS A 147 -5.23 2.32 -15.90
N PRO A 148 -3.97 2.47 -16.34
CA PRO A 148 -2.91 1.47 -16.16
C PRO A 148 -2.77 0.94 -14.72
N ASP A 149 -2.88 1.81 -13.72
CA ASP A 149 -2.78 1.41 -12.31
C ASP A 149 -3.99 0.59 -11.81
N SER A 150 -5.18 0.89 -12.32
CA SER A 150 -6.41 0.12 -12.06
C SER A 150 -6.29 -1.28 -12.66
N LEU A 151 -5.82 -1.34 -13.91
CA LEU A 151 -5.53 -2.57 -14.64
C LEU A 151 -4.44 -3.41 -13.94
N ALA A 152 -3.38 -2.78 -13.42
CA ALA A 152 -2.32 -3.44 -12.67
C ALA A 152 -2.83 -4.06 -11.36
N SER A 153 -3.69 -3.35 -10.62
CA SER A 153 -4.32 -3.90 -9.41
C SER A 153 -5.23 -5.10 -9.71
N MET A 154 -6.02 -5.02 -10.78
CA MET A 154 -6.82 -6.16 -11.24
C MET A 154 -5.95 -7.37 -11.60
N ASN A 155 -4.82 -7.14 -12.28
CA ASN A 155 -3.89 -8.22 -12.60
C ASN A 155 -3.28 -8.86 -11.35
N ASN A 156 -2.91 -8.07 -10.34
CA ASN A 156 -2.39 -8.59 -9.07
C ASN A 156 -3.44 -9.45 -8.35
N LEU A 157 -4.68 -8.96 -8.24
CA LEU A 157 -5.78 -9.71 -7.65
C LEU A 157 -6.08 -11.01 -8.41
N ALA A 158 -6.01 -10.99 -9.75
CA ALA A 158 -6.19 -12.18 -10.56
C ALA A 158 -5.08 -13.24 -10.31
N ILE A 159 -3.84 -12.80 -10.10
CA ILE A 159 -2.72 -13.69 -9.74
C ILE A 159 -2.96 -14.33 -8.36
N VAL A 160 -3.40 -13.52 -7.38
CA VAL A 160 -3.73 -13.98 -6.02
C VAL A 160 -4.83 -15.05 -6.05
N LEU A 161 -5.92 -14.78 -6.78
CA LEU A 161 -7.06 -15.70 -6.89
C LEU A 161 -6.73 -16.97 -7.69
N ASN A 162 -5.90 -16.87 -8.73
CA ASN A 162 -5.40 -18.01 -9.51
C ASN A 162 -4.59 -18.96 -8.61
N ALA A 163 -3.66 -18.42 -7.82
CA ALA A 163 -2.85 -19.22 -6.92
C ALA A 163 -3.65 -19.84 -5.75
N LYS A 164 -4.84 -19.31 -5.42
CA LYS A 164 -5.83 -19.96 -4.54
C LYS A 164 -6.72 -21.00 -5.23
N GLY A 165 -6.71 -21.08 -6.56
CA GLY A 165 -7.64 -21.90 -7.35
C GLY A 165 -9.08 -21.35 -7.40
N CYS A 166 -9.29 -20.09 -7.01
CA CYS A 166 -10.60 -19.44 -6.89
C CYS A 166 -10.99 -18.69 -8.19
N TYR A 167 -10.93 -19.37 -9.33
CA TYR A 167 -11.15 -18.77 -10.66
C TYR A 167 -12.55 -18.15 -10.83
N SER A 168 -13.57 -18.75 -10.21
CA SER A 168 -14.94 -18.22 -10.24
C SER A 168 -15.08 -16.87 -9.53
N GLN A 169 -14.35 -16.67 -8.43
CA GLN A 169 -14.32 -15.40 -7.70
C GLN A 169 -13.59 -14.32 -8.52
N ALA A 170 -12.47 -14.67 -9.17
CA ALA A 170 -11.75 -13.75 -10.05
C ALA A 170 -12.63 -13.22 -11.20
N ILE A 171 -13.39 -14.12 -11.82
CA ILE A 171 -14.30 -13.76 -12.91
C ILE A 171 -15.49 -12.94 -12.41
N SER A 172 -16.07 -13.29 -11.25
CA SER A 172 -17.16 -12.50 -10.65
C SER A 172 -16.71 -11.07 -10.39
N ILE A 173 -15.50 -10.88 -9.88
CA ILE A 173 -14.91 -9.55 -9.65
C ILE A 173 -14.68 -8.85 -11.00
N MET A 174 -14.04 -9.48 -11.99
CA MET A 174 -13.87 -8.87 -13.32
C MET A 174 -15.21 -8.46 -13.96
N GLN A 175 -16.27 -9.26 -13.80
CA GLN A 175 -17.61 -8.95 -14.30
C GLN A 175 -18.26 -7.78 -13.57
N GLU A 176 -18.12 -7.72 -12.25
CA GLU A 176 -18.65 -6.62 -11.43
C GLU A 176 -17.97 -5.29 -11.80
N PHE A 177 -16.66 -5.31 -12.06
CA PHE A 177 -15.87 -4.08 -12.18
C PHE A 177 -15.59 -3.59 -13.60
N LEU A 178 -15.39 -4.49 -14.56
CA LEU A 178 -15.16 -4.13 -15.97
C LEU A 178 -16.44 -4.27 -16.81
N GLY A 179 -17.48 -4.87 -16.22
CA GLY A 179 -18.66 -5.31 -16.95
C GLY A 179 -18.42 -6.60 -17.74
N THR A 180 -19.53 -7.21 -18.14
CA THR A 180 -19.55 -8.51 -18.83
C THR A 180 -18.96 -8.49 -20.24
N ASN A 181 -18.91 -7.31 -20.87
CA ASN A 181 -18.48 -7.11 -22.25
C ASN A 181 -17.02 -6.66 -22.39
N HIS A 182 -16.30 -6.46 -21.28
CA HIS A 182 -14.92 -6.01 -21.35
C HIS A 182 -14.00 -7.13 -21.88
N PRO A 183 -13.05 -6.83 -22.78
CA PRO A 183 -12.20 -7.83 -23.44
C PRO A 183 -11.51 -8.81 -22.48
N TRP A 184 -11.09 -8.34 -21.30
CA TRP A 184 -10.48 -9.19 -20.28
C TRP A 184 -11.49 -10.09 -19.57
N THR A 185 -12.68 -9.59 -19.25
CA THR A 185 -13.75 -10.38 -18.65
C THR A 185 -14.20 -11.48 -19.61
N THR A 186 -14.42 -11.15 -20.88
CA THR A 186 -14.81 -12.11 -21.92
C THR A 186 -13.72 -13.14 -22.19
N SER A 187 -12.45 -12.72 -22.22
CA SER A 187 -11.31 -13.64 -22.42
C SER A 187 -11.18 -14.63 -21.26
N SER A 188 -11.29 -14.15 -20.02
CA SER A 188 -11.24 -14.98 -18.81
C SER A 188 -12.42 -15.96 -18.71
N LEU A 189 -13.64 -15.51 -19.03
CA LEU A 189 -14.83 -16.37 -19.11
C LEU A 189 -14.66 -17.50 -20.13
N ARG A 190 -14.15 -17.18 -21.32
CA ARG A 190 -13.91 -18.19 -22.38
C ARG A 190 -12.89 -19.24 -21.97
N ILE A 191 -11.88 -18.86 -21.17
CA ILE A 191 -10.89 -19.79 -20.64
C ILE A 191 -11.51 -20.69 -19.57
N LEU A 192 -12.35 -20.15 -18.70
CA LEU A 192 -13.08 -20.94 -17.69
C LEU A 192 -14.05 -21.94 -18.33
N ASP A 193 -14.86 -21.50 -19.30
CA ASP A 193 -15.79 -22.37 -20.03
C ASP A 193 -15.06 -23.51 -20.73
N ARG A 194 -13.90 -23.22 -21.30
CA ARG A 194 -13.03 -24.22 -21.92
C ARG A 194 -12.53 -25.25 -20.90
N TRP A 195 -12.08 -24.82 -19.73
CA TRP A 195 -11.62 -25.73 -18.68
C TRP A 195 -12.75 -26.55 -18.05
N CYS A 196 -13.94 -25.97 -17.88
CA CYS A 196 -15.12 -26.72 -17.44
C CYS A 196 -15.53 -27.77 -18.48
N SER A 197 -15.43 -27.47 -19.76
CA SER A 197 -15.74 -28.41 -20.85
C SER A 197 -14.69 -29.53 -20.94
N GLU A 198 -13.41 -29.19 -20.91
CA GLU A 198 -12.31 -30.18 -20.97
C GLU A 198 -12.22 -31.08 -19.72
N GLY A 199 -12.64 -30.58 -18.54
CA GLY A 199 -12.76 -31.39 -17.32
C GLY A 199 -13.96 -32.33 -17.29
N SER A 200 -14.94 -32.14 -18.19
CA SER A 200 -16.11 -33.00 -18.34
C SER A 200 -15.82 -34.26 -19.18
N ASP A 201 -14.84 -34.17 -20.09
CA ASP A 201 -14.48 -35.24 -21.03
C ASP A 201 -13.51 -36.29 -20.46
N LEU A 202 -13.05 -36.13 -19.21
CA LEU A 202 -12.14 -37.07 -18.53
C LEU A 202 -12.84 -38.00 -17.51
N ASN A 203 -14.17 -37.98 -17.44
CA ASN A 203 -14.98 -38.82 -16.54
C ASN A 203 -15.98 -39.73 -17.30
N VAL A 204 -15.53 -40.42 -18.36
CA VAL A 204 -16.25 -41.55 -18.98
C VAL A 204 -15.36 -42.78 -19.04
#